data_AF-A0A7V8VHD9-F1
#
_entry.id   AF-A0A7V8VHD9-F1
#
_cell.length_a   1.000
_cell.length_b   1.000
_cell.length_c   1.000
_cell.angle_alpha   90.00
_cell.angle_beta   90.00
_cell.angle_gamma   90.00
#
_symmetry.space_group_name_H-M   'P 1'
#
loop_
_entity.id
_entity.type
_entity.pdbx_description
1 polymer ?
#
loop_
_entity_poly.entity_id
_entity_poly.type
_entity_poly.pdbx_seq_one_letter_code
_entity_poly.pdbx_strand_id
1 'polypeptide(L)'
;MSVVKDSGARAPLPPFSAEHEELRETVSRWVRSEIVPHAEEWEAAREFPLSLYRRAGELGFLGLAVPEELGGQGGDPVHGAVFAEEIAAAGAPGGVAAGLGAH
;
A
#
# COMPACT_ATOMS: atom_id res chain seq x y z
N MET A 1 -1.32 -16.46 34.56
CA MET A 1 -0.81 -16.31 33.19
C MET A 1 -1.66 -15.23 32.52
N SER A 2 -1.13 -14.02 32.36
CA SER A 2 -1.90 -12.91 31.76
C SER A 2 -1.89 -13.09 30.25
N VAL A 3 -3.05 -13.45 29.68
CA VAL A 3 -3.24 -13.41 28.23
C VAL A 3 -3.24 -11.93 27.84
N VAL A 4 -2.20 -11.49 27.14
CA VAL A 4 -2.21 -10.19 26.46
C VAL A 4 -3.36 -10.24 25.47
N LYS A 5 -4.43 -9.47 25.72
CA LYS A 5 -5.48 -9.25 24.73
C LYS A 5 -4.92 -8.31 23.69
N ASP A 6 -4.72 -8.80 22.48
CA ASP A 6 -4.47 -7.97 21.32
C ASP A 6 -5.66 -7.02 21.15
N SER A 7 -5.42 -5.72 21.33
CA SER A 7 -6.43 -4.68 21.20
C SER A 7 -6.74 -4.35 19.74
N GLY A 8 -5.94 -4.86 18.79
CA GLY A 8 -5.98 -4.48 17.38
C GLY A 8 -5.53 -3.03 17.11
N ALA A 9 -5.27 -2.25 18.16
CA ALA A 9 -4.76 -0.88 18.04
C ALA A 9 -3.25 -0.91 17.84
N ARG A 10 -2.80 -0.56 16.63
CA ARG A 10 -1.37 -0.38 16.34
C ARG A 10 -0.93 0.98 16.88
N ALA A 11 -0.23 0.97 18.01
CA ALA A 11 0.49 2.15 18.45
C ALA A 11 1.70 2.35 17.51
N PRO A 12 2.01 3.60 17.08
CA PRO A 12 3.21 3.85 16.29
C PRO A 12 4.44 3.47 17.13
N LEU A 13 5.21 2.52 16.63
CA LEU A 13 6.47 2.08 17.19
C LEU A 13 7.57 2.39 16.19
N PRO A 14 8.77 2.82 16.62
CA PRO A 14 9.88 3.04 15.69
C PRO A 14 10.10 1.82 14.77
N PRO A 15 10.25 2.01 13.45
CA PRO A 15 10.45 3.30 12.76
C PRO A 15 9.17 4.06 12.36
N PHE A 16 7.97 3.55 12.68
CA PHE A 16 6.70 4.14 12.28
C PHE A 16 6.33 5.39 13.10
N SER A 17 5.71 6.35 12.43
CA SER A 17 5.19 7.62 12.97
C SER A 17 3.67 7.65 12.79
N ALA A 18 3.01 8.72 13.26
CA ALA A 18 1.58 8.90 13.03
C ALA A 18 1.25 8.99 11.53
N GLU A 19 2.05 9.72 10.74
CA GLU A 19 1.89 9.85 9.29
C GLU A 19 1.98 8.50 8.58
N HIS A 20 2.88 7.62 9.04
CA HIS A 20 2.98 6.26 8.52
C HIS A 20 1.72 5.43 8.78
N GLU A 21 1.10 5.56 9.95
CA GLU A 21 -0.15 4.85 10.25
C GLU A 21 -1.34 5.45 9.48
N GLU A 22 -1.37 6.77 9.24
CA GLU A 22 -2.37 7.40 8.39
C GLU A 22 -2.26 6.94 6.92
N LEU A 23 -1.04 6.85 6.40
CA LEU A 23 -0.78 6.27 5.08
C LEU A 23 -1.25 4.82 5.05
N ARG A 24 -0.92 4.04 6.09
CA ARG A 24 -1.31 2.64 6.20
C ARG A 24 -2.82 2.46 6.08
N GLU A 25 -3.60 3.20 6.86
CA GLU A 25 -5.07 3.14 6.79
C GLU A 25 -5.59 3.52 5.40
N THR A 26 -4.97 4.52 4.79
CA THR A 26 -5.35 5.02 3.46
C THR A 26 -5.09 3.97 2.38
N VAL A 27 -3.90 3.38 2.35
CA VAL A 27 -3.54 2.32 1.40
C VAL A 27 -4.39 1.08 1.67
N SER A 28 -4.58 0.68 2.93
CA SER A 28 -5.41 -0.48 3.29
C SER A 28 -6.84 -0.36 2.78
N ARG A 29 -7.44 0.84 2.90
CA ARG A 29 -8.77 1.11 2.34
C ARG A 29 -8.77 0.99 0.82
N TRP A 30 -7.83 1.66 0.15
CA TRP A 30 -7.71 1.62 -1.31
C TRP A 30 -7.56 0.19 -1.84
N VAL A 31 -6.66 -0.60 -1.25
CA VAL A 31 -6.43 -1.98 -1.66
C VAL A 31 -7.70 -2.83 -1.49
N ARG A 32 -8.38 -2.72 -0.34
CA ARG A 32 -9.64 -3.46 -0.10
C ARG A 32 -10.77 -3.05 -1.03
N SER A 33 -10.82 -1.79 -1.44
CA SER A 33 -11.91 -1.28 -2.28
C SER A 33 -11.66 -1.42 -3.78
N GLU A 34 -10.41 -1.27 -4.23
CA GLU A 34 -10.09 -1.14 -5.66
C GLU A 34 -9.24 -2.30 -6.20
N ILE A 35 -8.61 -3.13 -5.35
CA ILE A 35 -7.75 -4.24 -5.79
C ILE A 35 -8.39 -5.60 -5.45
N VAL A 36 -8.71 -5.82 -4.18
CA VAL A 36 -9.21 -7.13 -3.69
C VAL A 36 -10.41 -7.65 -4.49
N PRO A 37 -11.41 -6.83 -4.88
CA PRO A 37 -12.56 -7.32 -5.65
C PRO A 37 -12.22 -7.86 -7.05
N HIS A 38 -11.08 -7.47 -7.62
CA HIS A 38 -10.68 -7.77 -8.99
C HIS A 38 -9.47 -8.69 -9.10
N ALA A 39 -8.82 -8.98 -7.97
CA ALA A 39 -7.56 -9.69 -7.91
C ALA A 39 -7.61 -11.09 -8.58
N GLU A 40 -8.64 -11.89 -8.30
CA GLU A 40 -8.80 -13.22 -8.89
C GLU A 40 -9.02 -13.17 -10.42
N GLU A 41 -9.75 -12.16 -10.90
CA GLU A 41 -10.00 -11.95 -12.32
C GLU A 41 -8.69 -11.64 -13.06
N TRP A 42 -7.90 -10.71 -12.54
CA TRP A 42 -6.62 -10.31 -13.12
C TRP A 42 -5.60 -11.46 -13.13
N GLU A 43 -5.56 -12.25 -12.06
CA GLU A 43 -4.70 -13.44 -11.99
C GLU A 43 -5.12 -14.49 -13.02
N ALA A 44 -6.42 -14.78 -13.14
CA ALA A 44 -6.93 -15.73 -14.13
C ALA A 44 -6.65 -15.26 -15.58
N ALA A 45 -6.75 -13.96 -15.83
CA ALA A 45 -6.43 -13.33 -17.11
C ALA A 45 -4.91 -13.22 -17.38
N ARG A 46 -4.07 -13.39 -16.35
CA ARG A 46 -2.61 -13.15 -16.40
C ARG A 46 -2.28 -11.74 -16.87
N GLU A 47 -3.06 -10.77 -16.43
CA GLU A 47 -2.94 -9.38 -16.84
C GLU A 47 -2.76 -8.47 -15.63
N PHE A 48 -1.92 -7.44 -15.80
CA PHE A 48 -1.87 -6.33 -14.87
C PHE A 48 -2.68 -5.14 -15.43
N PRO A 49 -3.69 -4.63 -14.71
CA PRO A 49 -4.54 -3.55 -15.19
C PRO A 49 -3.79 -2.20 -15.24
N LEU A 50 -3.56 -1.65 -16.44
CA LEU A 50 -2.94 -0.33 -16.60
C LEU A 50 -3.73 0.82 -15.93
N SER A 51 -5.05 0.66 -15.80
CA SER A 51 -5.89 1.61 -15.06
C SER A 51 -5.50 1.71 -13.59
N LEU A 52 -5.06 0.60 -12.97
CA LEU A 52 -4.62 0.57 -11.58
C LEU A 52 -3.33 1.38 -11.38
N TYR A 53 -2.41 1.33 -12.35
CA TYR A 53 -1.21 2.17 -12.34
C TYR A 53 -1.55 3.66 -12.37
N ARG A 54 -2.42 4.06 -13.31
CA ARG A 54 -2.86 5.46 -13.41
C ARG A 54 -3.51 5.91 -12.12
N ARG A 55 -4.36 5.06 -11.57
CA ARG A 55 -5.06 5.32 -10.31
C ARG A 55 -4.10 5.46 -9.13
N ALA A 56 -3.10 4.59 -9.01
CA ALA A 56 -2.06 4.72 -7.98
C ALA A 56 -1.25 6.02 -8.13
N GLY A 57 -0.98 6.45 -9.35
CA GLY A 57 -0.33 7.74 -9.64
C GLY A 57 -1.21 8.94 -9.26
N GLU A 58 -2.49 8.93 -9.60
CA GLU A 58 -3.46 9.96 -9.21
C GLU A 58 -3.60 10.10 -7.69
N LEU A 59 -3.45 9.00 -6.95
CA LEU A 59 -3.45 8.96 -5.49
C LEU A 59 -2.09 9.34 -4.86
N GLY A 60 -1.06 9.58 -5.67
CA GLY A 60 0.28 9.94 -5.20
C GLY A 60 1.12 8.78 -4.68
N PHE A 61 0.63 7.53 -4.75
CA PHE A 61 1.30 6.37 -4.17
C PHE A 61 2.59 5.97 -4.88
N LEU A 62 2.75 6.35 -6.15
CA LEU A 62 3.95 6.04 -6.94
C LEU A 62 5.14 6.97 -6.65
N GLY A 63 4.94 8.00 -5.82
CA GLY A 63 5.93 9.03 -5.53
C GLY A 63 6.14 9.28 -4.04
N LEU A 64 5.80 8.30 -3.18
CA LEU A 64 5.72 8.51 -1.73
C LEU A 64 7.01 9.07 -1.11
N ALA A 65 8.17 8.53 -1.50
CA ALA A 65 9.49 8.97 -1.01
C ALA A 65 10.22 9.92 -1.98
N VAL A 66 9.56 10.35 -3.05
CA VAL A 66 10.14 11.24 -4.06
C VAL A 66 9.92 12.69 -3.61
N PRO A 67 10.92 13.59 -3.71
CA PRO A 67 10.74 15.00 -3.37
C PRO A 67 9.60 15.67 -4.14
N GLU A 68 8.90 16.60 -3.49
CA GLU A 68 7.76 17.32 -4.09
C GLU A 68 8.16 18.12 -5.34
N GLU A 69 9.38 18.68 -5.39
CA GLU A 69 9.88 19.41 -6.56
C GLU A 69 10.05 18.54 -7.81
N LEU A 70 10.06 17.22 -7.65
CA LEU A 70 10.08 16.23 -8.73
C LEU A 70 8.70 15.63 -9.00
N GLY A 71 7.65 16.13 -8.34
CA GLY A 71 6.27 15.63 -8.47
C GLY A 71 5.94 14.47 -7.52
N GLY A 72 6.74 14.23 -6.49
CA GLY A 72 6.47 13.22 -5.46
C GLY A 72 5.63 13.73 -4.28
N GLN A 73 5.70 13.01 -3.15
CA GLN A 73 4.97 13.34 -1.92
C GLN A 73 5.88 13.76 -0.75
N GLY A 74 7.20 13.80 -0.95
CA GLY A 74 8.15 14.30 0.05
C GLY A 74 8.31 13.44 1.30
N GLY A 75 7.76 12.23 1.31
CA GLY A 75 7.89 11.27 2.40
C GLY A 75 9.28 10.62 2.44
N ASP A 76 9.38 9.55 3.23
CA ASP A 76 10.63 8.84 3.50
C ASP A 76 10.58 7.37 3.03
N PRO A 77 11.69 6.60 3.13
CA PRO A 77 11.67 5.18 2.76
C PRO A 77 10.69 4.32 3.58
N VAL A 78 10.28 4.77 4.78
CA VAL A 78 9.30 4.04 5.61
C VAL A 78 7.91 4.18 5.01
N HIS A 79 7.57 5.30 4.37
CA HIS A 79 6.33 5.41 3.58
C HIS A 79 6.26 4.35 2.47
N GLY A 80 7.37 4.15 1.75
CA GLY A 80 7.47 3.10 0.72
C GLY A 80 7.31 1.69 1.30
N ALA A 81 7.90 1.44 2.48
CA ALA A 81 7.74 0.16 3.18
C ALA A 81 6.29 -0.09 3.62
N VAL A 82 5.61 0.92 4.19
CA VAL A 82 4.19 0.84 4.56
C VAL A 82 3.32 0.53 3.36
N PHE A 83 3.56 1.18 2.22
CA PHE A 83 2.83 0.90 0.97
C PHE A 83 3.03 -0.56 0.54
N ALA A 84 4.27 -1.04 0.50
CA ALA A 84 4.56 -2.43 0.14
C ALA A 84 3.90 -3.45 1.10
N GLU A 85 3.91 -3.17 2.41
CA GLU A 85 3.24 -4.01 3.41
C GLU A 85 1.74 -4.11 3.16
N GLU A 86 1.04 -3.00 2.91
CA GLU A 86 -0.42 -3.02 2.74
C GLU A 86 -0.84 -3.67 1.43
N ILE A 87 -0.07 -3.50 0.36
CA ILE A 87 -0.30 -4.20 -0.91
C ILE A 87 -0.13 -5.72 -0.73
N ALA A 88 0.89 -6.15 0.01
CA ALA A 88 1.10 -7.57 0.31
C ALA A 88 0.04 -8.14 1.29
N ALA A 89 -0.39 -7.35 2.28
CA ALA A 89 -1.29 -7.79 3.35
C ALA A 89 -2.70 -8.13 2.87
N ALA A 90 -3.15 -7.56 1.76
CA ALA A 90 -4.49 -7.80 1.24
C ALA A 90 -4.67 -9.13 0.51
N GLY A 91 -3.62 -9.96 0.43
CA GLY A 91 -3.66 -11.19 -0.37
C GLY A 91 -3.82 -10.92 -1.86
N ALA A 92 -3.48 -9.70 -2.31
CA ALA A 92 -3.40 -9.40 -3.73
C ALA A 92 -2.44 -10.41 -4.39
N PRO A 93 -2.80 -11.00 -5.55
CA PRO A 93 -1.92 -11.92 -6.25
C PRO A 93 -0.55 -11.30 -6.44
N GLY A 94 0.51 -12.12 -6.31
CA GLY A 94 1.89 -11.64 -6.36
C GLY A 94 2.21 -10.79 -7.59
N GLY A 95 1.50 -11.02 -8.71
CA GLY A 95 1.62 -10.22 -9.93
C GLY A 95 1.16 -8.77 -9.79
N VAL A 96 0.09 -8.48 -9.02
CA VAL A 96 -0.39 -7.11 -8.79
C VAL A 96 0.58 -6.35 -7.88
N ALA A 97 1.06 -7.02 -6.83
CA ALA A 97 2.02 -6.41 -5.91
C ALA A 97 3.37 -6.12 -6.60
N ALA A 98 3.88 -7.09 -7.35
CA ALA A 98 5.10 -6.93 -8.13
C ALA A 98 4.94 -5.88 -9.24
N GLY A 99 3.78 -5.85 -9.89
CA GLY A 99 3.41 -4.84 -10.87
C GLY A 99 3.52 -3.45 -10.25
N LEU A 100 2.72 -3.14 -9.23
CA LEU A 100 2.76 -1.83 -8.58
C LEU A 100 4.13 -1.49 -7.97
N GLY A 101 4.95 -2.45 -7.56
CA GLY A 101 6.27 -2.17 -6.97
C GLY A 101 7.40 -1.90 -7.98
N ALA A 102 7.17 -2.07 -9.28
CA ALA A 102 8.23 -2.01 -10.31
C ALA A 102 8.42 -0.63 -10.97
N HIS A 103 7.70 0.41 -10.53
CA HIS A 103 7.86 1.79 -11.01
C HIS A 103 9.12 2.44 -10.42
#